data_AF-A0A418NFX0-F1
#
_entry.id   AF-A0A418NFX0-F1
#
_cell.length_a   1.000
_cell.length_b   1.000
_cell.length_c   1.000
_cell.angle_alpha   90.00
_cell.angle_beta   90.00
_cell.angle_gamma   90.00
#
_symmetry.space_group_name_H-M   'P 1'
#
loop_
_entity.id
_entity.type
_entity.pdbx_description
1 polymer ?
#
loop_
_entity_poly.entity_id
_entity_poly.type
_entity_poly.pdbx_seq_one_letter_code
_entity_poly.pdbx_strand_id
1 'polypeptide(L)'
;MIVKKIALLLPVLALAACGQEPAPEPAPTQTPTAPATPSLPAPDQELLTGILAEACPELKPVNTAVCKRAGFGSTDVICEYGLGEDEYLRNKATLTAGEGEWVLADPENVCAQ
;
A
#
# COMPACT_ATOMS: atom_id res chain seq x y z
N MET A 1 30.30 75.27 -9.83
CA MET A 1 30.62 76.24 -8.76
C MET A 1 29.75 75.94 -7.56
N ILE A 2 30.34 76.01 -6.36
CA ILE A 2 29.67 76.22 -5.06
C ILE A 2 28.71 75.10 -4.61
N VAL A 3 29.29 74.19 -3.83
CA VAL A 3 28.58 73.37 -2.84
C VAL A 3 27.77 74.30 -1.93
N LYS A 4 26.44 74.13 -1.93
CA LYS A 4 25.49 74.91 -1.13
C LYS A 4 24.59 73.94 -0.35
N LYS A 5 24.88 73.87 0.97
CA LYS A 5 23.99 73.73 2.14
C LYS A 5 22.66 72.94 2.06
N ILE A 6 22.37 72.27 3.19
CA ILE A 6 21.05 71.78 3.68
C ILE A 6 20.72 70.40 3.06
N ALA A 7 20.38 69.33 3.76
CA ALA A 7 19.63 69.10 4.99
C ALA A 7 19.88 67.60 5.39
N LEU A 8 20.12 67.22 6.64
CA LEU A 8 19.10 66.94 7.67
C LEU A 8 18.95 65.41 7.91
N LEU A 9 19.17 65.03 9.19
CA LEU A 9 18.68 63.84 9.92
C LEU A 9 19.34 62.45 9.74
N LEU A 10 20.31 62.17 10.62
CA LEU A 10 20.33 60.95 11.45
C LEU A 10 19.26 61.10 12.56
N PRO A 11 18.55 60.04 13.01
CA PRO A 11 19.18 58.88 13.66
C PRO A 11 18.60 57.53 13.19
N VAL A 12 19.44 56.51 12.98
CA VAL A 12 19.62 55.39 13.94
C VAL A 12 18.35 55.06 14.72
N LEU A 13 17.34 54.54 14.03
CA LEU A 13 16.43 53.58 14.65
C LEU A 13 17.20 52.27 14.73
N ALA A 14 18.00 52.18 15.79
CA ALA A 14 18.49 50.92 16.31
C ALA A 14 17.28 50.00 16.41
N LEU A 15 17.34 48.89 15.67
CA LEU A 15 16.45 47.74 15.79
C LEU A 15 16.59 47.19 17.21
N ALA A 16 15.94 47.86 18.15
CA ALA A 16 15.74 47.34 19.48
C ALA A 16 14.81 46.14 19.35
N ALA A 17 15.36 44.98 19.67
CA ALA A 17 14.65 43.79 20.15
C ALA A 17 13.75 43.04 19.14
N CYS A 18 14.35 42.45 18.10
CA CYS A 18 13.88 41.15 17.59
C CYS A 18 14.53 40.02 18.40
N GLY A 19 14.38 40.08 19.72
CA GLY A 19 14.81 39.03 20.66
C GLY A 19 13.69 38.01 20.85
N GLN A 20 13.25 37.36 19.77
CA GLN A 20 12.46 36.14 19.91
C GLN A 20 13.41 34.96 19.76
N GLU A 21 13.85 34.48 20.92
CA GLU A 21 14.43 33.15 21.07
C GLU A 21 13.55 32.15 20.32
N PRO A 22 14.10 31.32 19.41
CA PRO A 22 13.30 30.32 18.71
C PRO A 22 12.63 29.43 19.76
N ALA A 23 11.30 29.44 19.79
CA ALA A 23 10.56 28.49 20.62
C ALA A 23 11.03 27.07 20.26
N PRO A 24 11.28 26.20 21.25
CA PRO A 24 11.77 24.85 20.98
C PRO A 24 10.81 24.15 20.02
N GLU A 25 11.37 23.66 18.92
CA GLU A 25 10.63 22.89 17.91
C GLU A 25 9.96 21.69 18.59
N PRO A 26 8.66 21.43 18.35
CA PRO A 26 7.99 20.30 18.98
C PRO A 26 8.72 19.01 18.59
N ALA A 27 9.19 18.28 19.60
CA ALA A 27 9.85 16.99 19.38
C ALA A 27 8.92 16.05 18.61
N PRO A 28 9.45 15.25 17.65
CA PRO A 28 8.64 14.32 16.89
C PRO A 28 7.93 13.36 17.85
N THR A 29 6.61 13.43 17.84
CA THR A 29 5.77 12.45 18.55
C THR A 29 5.95 11.11 17.85
N GLN A 30 6.46 10.12 18.58
CA GLN A 30 6.56 8.76 18.08
C GLN A 30 5.14 8.19 17.94
N THR A 31 4.67 8.06 16.70
CA THR A 31 3.43 7.33 16.40
C THR A 31 3.64 5.86 16.76
N PRO A 32 2.79 5.25 17.60
CA PRO A 32 2.86 3.82 17.87
C PRO A 32 2.71 3.03 16.56
N THR A 33 3.72 2.20 16.22
CA THR A 33 3.58 1.17 15.19
C THR A 33 2.52 0.19 15.65
N ALA A 34 1.44 0.06 14.89
CA ALA A 34 0.45 -0.98 15.12
C ALA A 34 1.13 -2.36 15.04
N PRO A 35 0.79 -3.32 15.93
CA PRO A 35 1.32 -4.67 15.85
C PRO A 35 0.95 -5.27 14.49
N ALA A 36 1.91 -5.93 13.85
CA ALA A 36 1.66 -6.64 12.60
C ALA A 36 0.61 -7.74 12.85
N THR A 37 -0.56 -7.62 12.24
CA THR A 37 -1.54 -8.71 12.23
C THR A 37 -0.88 -9.94 11.60
N PRO A 38 -0.97 -11.13 12.21
CA PRO A 38 -0.44 -12.35 11.60
C PRO A 38 -1.07 -12.51 10.21
N SER A 39 -0.24 -12.44 9.19
CA SER A 39 -0.67 -12.54 7.80
C SER A 39 -0.56 -13.99 7.36
N LEU A 40 -1.62 -14.53 6.76
CA LEU A 40 -1.59 -15.88 6.19
C LEU A 40 -0.43 -16.02 5.20
N PRO A 41 0.22 -17.21 5.16
CA PRO A 41 1.26 -17.47 4.17
C PRO A 41 0.73 -17.21 2.77
N ALA A 42 1.61 -16.78 1.87
CA ALA A 42 1.22 -16.59 0.48
C ALA A 42 0.70 -17.93 -0.07
N PRO A 43 -0.48 -17.97 -0.69
CA PRO A 43 -1.03 -19.18 -1.25
C PRO A 43 -0.15 -19.65 -2.42
N ASP A 44 0.12 -20.94 -2.44
CA ASP A 44 0.83 -21.63 -3.51
C ASP A 44 -0.17 -22.24 -4.52
N GLN A 45 0.36 -22.81 -5.60
CA GLN A 45 -0.45 -23.40 -6.66
C GLN A 45 -1.36 -24.52 -6.15
N GLU A 46 -0.86 -25.40 -5.27
CA GLU A 46 -1.63 -26.51 -4.73
C GLU A 46 -2.83 -25.99 -3.94
N LEU A 47 -2.61 -24.99 -3.10
CA LEU A 47 -3.68 -24.38 -2.30
C LEU A 47 -4.73 -23.71 -3.18
N LEU A 48 -4.33 -22.94 -4.21
CA LEU A 48 -5.28 -22.35 -5.17
C LEU A 48 -6.07 -23.42 -5.93
N THR A 49 -5.40 -24.49 -6.35
CA THR A 49 -6.02 -25.59 -7.10
C THR A 49 -7.08 -26.28 -6.25
N GLY A 50 -6.79 -26.53 -4.96
CA GLY A 50 -7.76 -27.08 -4.01
C GLY A 50 -8.98 -26.18 -3.86
N ILE A 51 -8.77 -24.89 -3.56
CA ILE A 51 -9.86 -23.92 -3.42
C ILE A 51 -10.73 -23.85 -4.68
N LEU A 52 -10.12 -23.82 -5.86
CA LEU A 52 -10.86 -23.77 -7.12
C LEU A 52 -11.60 -25.08 -7.41
N ALA A 53 -11.04 -26.24 -7.09
CA ALA A 53 -11.72 -27.52 -7.28
C ALA A 53 -12.92 -27.67 -6.31
N GLU A 54 -12.80 -27.17 -5.08
CA GLU A 54 -13.88 -27.18 -4.10
C GLU A 54 -14.98 -26.17 -4.44
N ALA A 55 -14.61 -24.96 -4.85
CA ALA A 55 -15.57 -23.91 -5.19
C ALA A 55 -16.20 -24.11 -6.59
N CYS A 56 -15.42 -24.60 -7.55
CA CYS A 56 -15.76 -24.68 -8.96
C CYS A 56 -15.43 -26.08 -9.54
N PRO A 57 -16.20 -27.13 -9.20
CA PRO A 57 -15.88 -28.51 -9.63
C PRO A 57 -15.96 -28.74 -11.14
N GLU A 58 -16.65 -27.86 -11.88
CA GLU A 58 -16.76 -27.92 -13.35
C GLU A 58 -15.61 -27.19 -14.07
N LEU A 59 -14.76 -26.47 -13.34
CA LEU A 59 -13.62 -25.76 -13.91
C LEU A 59 -12.53 -26.75 -14.31
N LYS A 60 -11.78 -26.42 -15.36
CA LYS A 60 -10.57 -27.18 -15.71
C LYS A 60 -9.57 -27.11 -14.56
N PRO A 61 -8.69 -28.13 -14.40
CA PRO A 61 -7.65 -28.07 -13.39
C PRO A 61 -6.69 -26.93 -13.67
N VAL A 62 -6.17 -26.31 -12.61
CA VAL A 62 -5.11 -25.31 -12.71
C VAL A 62 -3.83 -26.00 -13.19
N ASN A 63 -3.18 -25.43 -14.21
CA ASN A 63 -1.89 -25.89 -14.72
C ASN A 63 -0.73 -25.13 -14.08
N THR A 64 -0.84 -23.80 -14.11
CA THR A 64 0.16 -22.87 -13.60
C THR A 64 -0.53 -21.76 -12.83
N ALA A 65 0.07 -21.29 -11.74
CA ALA A 65 -0.51 -20.26 -10.90
C ALA A 65 0.58 -19.43 -10.23
N VAL A 66 0.33 -18.12 -10.14
CA VAL A 66 1.19 -17.15 -9.45
C VAL A 66 0.30 -16.26 -8.58
N CYS A 67 0.52 -16.33 -7.28
CA CYS A 67 -0.22 -15.53 -6.32
C CYS A 67 0.65 -14.42 -5.74
N LYS A 68 0.11 -13.20 -5.71
CA LYS A 68 0.79 -11.98 -5.21
C LYS A 68 -0.16 -11.16 -4.35
N ARG A 69 0.36 -10.49 -3.32
CA ARG A 69 -0.44 -9.54 -2.51
C ARG A 69 -1.07 -8.49 -3.42
N ALA A 70 -2.34 -8.17 -3.19
CA ALA A 70 -3.08 -7.20 -4.00
C ALA A 70 -2.46 -5.78 -3.96
N GLY A 71 -1.74 -5.47 -2.88
CA GLY A 71 -1.06 -4.19 -2.67
C GLY A 71 -0.24 -4.20 -1.39
N PHE A 72 0.48 -3.10 -1.14
CA PHE A 72 1.22 -2.91 0.10
C PHE A 72 0.24 -2.76 1.28
N GLY A 73 0.35 -3.63 2.27
CA GLY A 73 -0.55 -3.67 3.42
C GLY A 73 -1.93 -4.30 3.15
N SER A 74 -2.18 -4.80 1.94
CA SER A 74 -3.41 -5.55 1.64
C SER A 74 -3.38 -6.93 2.30
N THR A 75 -4.50 -7.31 2.88
CA THR A 75 -4.74 -8.68 3.37
C THR A 75 -5.06 -9.65 2.24
N ASP A 76 -5.53 -9.12 1.10
CA ASP A 76 -5.93 -9.91 -0.06
C ASP A 76 -4.74 -10.30 -0.95
N VAL A 77 -4.93 -11.40 -1.68
CA VAL A 77 -3.99 -11.94 -2.64
C VAL A 77 -4.69 -12.08 -3.99
N ILE A 78 -4.00 -11.70 -5.05
CA ILE A 78 -4.43 -11.89 -6.42
C ILE A 78 -3.63 -13.07 -6.99
N CYS A 79 -4.34 -14.12 -7.38
CA CYS A 79 -3.79 -15.27 -8.06
C CYS A 79 -4.10 -15.19 -9.55
N GLU A 80 -3.05 -15.15 -10.37
CA GLU A 80 -3.14 -15.28 -11.82
C GLU A 80 -2.86 -16.74 -12.17
N TYR A 81 -3.73 -17.39 -12.95
CA TYR A 81 -3.64 -18.83 -13.19
C TYR A 81 -4.08 -19.24 -14.59
N GLY A 82 -3.49 -20.32 -15.08
CA GLY A 82 -3.79 -20.98 -16.33
C GLY A 82 -4.58 -22.26 -16.09
N LEU A 83 -5.52 -22.55 -16.97
CA LEU A 83 -6.43 -23.69 -16.87
C LEU A 83 -6.12 -24.74 -17.95
N GLY A 84 -6.09 -26.01 -17.56
CA GLY A 84 -5.85 -27.14 -18.46
C GLY A 84 -4.46 -27.13 -19.07
N GLU A 85 -4.35 -26.67 -20.32
CA GLU A 85 -3.08 -26.53 -21.05
C GLU A 85 -2.66 -25.06 -21.23
N ASP A 86 -3.38 -24.11 -20.61
CA ASP A 86 -3.03 -22.69 -20.69
C ASP A 86 -1.83 -22.38 -19.79
N GLU A 87 -0.74 -21.92 -20.41
CA GLU A 87 0.49 -21.49 -19.73
C GLU A 87 0.54 -19.98 -19.48
N TYR A 88 -0.47 -19.23 -19.96
CA TYR A 88 -0.42 -17.77 -20.05
C TYR A 88 -1.07 -17.03 -18.87
N LEU A 89 -1.47 -17.73 -17.81
CA LEU A 89 -2.05 -17.14 -16.59
C LEU A 89 -3.21 -16.17 -16.87
N ARG A 90 -4.07 -16.51 -17.84
CA ARG A 90 -5.11 -15.59 -18.34
C ARG A 90 -6.25 -15.34 -17.36
N ASN A 91 -6.39 -16.22 -16.37
CA ASN A 91 -7.45 -16.14 -15.38
C ASN A 91 -6.93 -15.45 -14.13
N LYS A 92 -7.83 -14.78 -13.42
CA LYS A 92 -7.52 -14.06 -12.19
C LYS A 92 -8.56 -14.37 -11.13
N ALA A 93 -8.09 -14.81 -9.97
CA ALA A 93 -8.89 -14.98 -8.77
C ALA A 93 -8.33 -14.08 -7.66
N THR A 94 -9.23 -13.50 -6.89
CA THR A 94 -8.84 -12.78 -5.66
C THR A 94 -9.18 -13.67 -4.47
N LEU A 95 -8.20 -13.87 -3.60
CA LEU A 95 -8.33 -14.59 -2.34
C LEU A 95 -8.28 -13.59 -1.19
N THR A 96 -9.27 -13.68 -0.31
CA THR A 96 -9.37 -12.89 0.91
C THR A 96 -9.11 -13.80 2.11
N ALA A 97 -8.39 -13.28 3.10
CA ALA A 97 -8.11 -14.00 4.33
C ALA A 97 -9.38 -14.13 5.18
N GLY A 98 -9.88 -15.35 5.35
CA GLY A 98 -11.00 -15.70 6.24
C GLY A 98 -10.51 -16.05 7.65
N GLU A 99 -11.13 -17.07 8.26
CA GLU A 99 -10.82 -17.58 9.61
C GLU A 99 -9.51 -18.39 9.69
N GLY A 100 -8.43 -17.87 9.08
CA GLY A 100 -7.15 -18.58 8.99
C GLY A 100 -6.92 -19.31 7.67
N GLU A 101 -7.84 -19.17 6.71
CA GLU A 101 -7.78 -19.81 5.41
C GLU A 101 -8.07 -18.80 4.28
N TRP A 102 -7.61 -19.12 3.08
CA TRP A 102 -7.88 -18.30 1.90
C TRP A 102 -9.24 -18.66 1.32
N VAL A 103 -10.06 -17.65 1.04
CA VAL A 103 -11.40 -17.82 0.45
C VAL A 103 -11.50 -16.98 -0.81
N LEU A 104 -12.17 -17.50 -1.85
CA LEU A 104 -12.45 -16.73 -3.06
C LEU A 104 -13.33 -15.51 -2.73
N ALA A 105 -12.85 -14.33 -3.07
CA ALA A 105 -13.59 -13.08 -2.90
C ALA A 105 -14.82 -13.02 -3.84
N ASP A 106 -14.72 -13.61 -5.03
CA ASP A 106 -15.79 -13.63 -6.03
C ASP A 106 -15.83 -15.01 -6.73
N PRO A 107 -16.42 -16.03 -6.08
CA PRO A 107 -16.45 -17.37 -6.65
C PRO A 107 -17.30 -17.45 -7.93
N GLU A 108 -18.37 -16.66 -8.04
CA GLU A 108 -19.26 -16.70 -9.22
C GLU A 108 -18.53 -16.30 -10.51
N ASN A 109 -17.77 -15.20 -10.51
CA ASN A 109 -17.00 -14.77 -11.68
C ASN A 109 -15.77 -15.65 -11.94
N VAL A 110 -15.22 -16.26 -10.89
CA VAL A 110 -14.08 -17.18 -10.99
C VAL A 110 -14.50 -18.54 -11.55
N CYS A 111 -15.66 -19.05 -11.14
CA CYS A 111 -16.20 -20.31 -11.65
C CYS A 111 -16.77 -20.20 -13.07
N ALA A 112 -17.00 -18.99 -13.58
CA ALA A 112 -17.52 -18.75 -14.93
C ALA A 112 -16.44 -18.72 -16.03
N GLN A 113 -15.17 -18.96 -15.68
CA GLN A 113 -14.02 -18.93 -16.59
C GLN A 113 -13.90 -20.20 -17.47
#